data_AF-A0A965FWP7-F1
#
_entry.id   AF-A0A965FWP7-F1
#
_cell.length_a   1.000
_cell.length_b   1.000
_cell.length_c   1.000
_cell.angle_alpha   90.00
_cell.angle_beta   90.00
_cell.angle_gamma   90.00
#
_symmetry.space_group_name_H-M   'P 1'
#
loop_
_entity.id
_entity.type
_entity.pdbx_description
1 polymer ?
#
loop_
_entity_poly.entity_id
_entity_poly.type
_entity_poly.pdbx_seq_one_letter_code
_entity_poly.pdbx_strand_id
1 'polypeptide(L)'
;MTISAHRILDHPILTAHQAGVGGNINGPSLIKVPDWMVQPLGRYYLYFGHHFGDHIRMAFADDLRGPWRIYEGGVLHLAQTPLPTERSNVPQPQWAVARGVDGLYPHIASPDVHVDAQQHLLIMYLHGLDHDGEQRSLRATSRDGVKWCVDLVRIEQTYLRAFRYCDTIYAMGWGGQILKHRTDGGFDLGPWSFGHIGLRHAGVMVRDSVLHVVWTRIGDAPEHILHSTIDLSGDWLNWRAVNATTLMVPQYGWEGVDVPISPSEIGGLTVREHALRDPYLFLDDGHVYLAYVGGGETALGLAEVSGGF
;
A
#
# COMPACT_ATOMS: atom_id res chain seq x y z
N MET A 1 16.07 18.71 0.88
CA MET A 1 15.34 19.24 2.06
C MET A 1 15.14 18.09 3.02
N THR A 2 15.27 18.31 4.33
CA THR A 2 15.11 17.22 5.31
C THR A 2 13.64 17.10 5.68
N ILE A 3 13.09 15.89 5.55
CA ILE A 3 11.79 15.54 6.12
C ILE A 3 11.99 14.70 7.39
N SER A 4 11.00 14.71 8.25
CA SER A 4 10.96 13.96 9.51
C SER A 4 9.56 13.41 9.73
N ALA A 5 9.43 12.30 10.44
CA ALA A 5 8.15 11.72 10.78
C ALA A 5 8.06 11.42 12.27
N HIS A 6 6.96 11.81 12.89
CA HIS A 6 6.70 11.65 14.32
C HIS A 6 5.41 10.86 14.51
N ARG A 7 5.51 9.73 15.22
CA ARG A 7 4.34 8.90 15.55
C ARG A 7 3.33 9.74 16.33
N ILE A 8 2.06 9.71 15.90
CA ILE A 8 1.00 10.47 16.59
C ILE A 8 0.44 9.72 17.80
N LEU A 9 0.81 8.45 17.95
CA LEU A 9 0.47 7.53 19.05
C LEU A 9 1.67 6.65 19.39
N ASP A 10 1.73 6.18 20.63
CA ASP A 10 2.73 5.20 21.12
C ASP A 10 2.25 3.73 21.00
N HIS A 11 1.01 3.54 20.57
CA HIS A 11 0.35 2.26 20.33
C HIS A 11 -0.23 2.21 18.91
N PRO A 12 -0.49 1.01 18.37
CA PRO A 12 -1.03 0.89 17.02
C PRO A 12 -2.50 1.28 16.96
N ILE A 13 -2.94 1.80 15.81
CA ILE A 13 -4.35 2.12 15.55
C ILE A 13 -5.19 0.88 15.25
N LEU A 14 -4.57 -0.18 14.73
CA LEU A 14 -5.16 -1.50 14.50
C LEU A 14 -4.12 -2.58 14.74
N THR A 15 -4.54 -3.72 15.27
CA THR A 15 -3.69 -4.91 15.47
C THR A 15 -4.21 -6.09 14.68
N ALA A 16 -3.30 -6.95 14.23
CA ALA A 16 -3.63 -8.14 13.45
C ALA A 16 -4.53 -9.13 14.22
N HIS A 17 -4.43 -9.15 15.54
CA HIS A 17 -5.14 -10.09 16.40
C HIS A 17 -6.49 -9.58 16.93
N GLN A 18 -6.88 -8.34 16.62
CA GLN A 18 -8.21 -7.86 16.99
C GLN A 18 -9.29 -8.51 16.10
N ALA A 19 -10.51 -8.57 16.62
CA ALA A 19 -11.65 -9.15 15.91
C ALA A 19 -11.87 -8.48 14.54
N GLY A 20 -12.12 -9.30 13.52
CA GLY A 20 -12.37 -8.86 12.14
C GLY A 20 -11.12 -8.60 11.28
N VAL A 21 -9.91 -8.68 11.84
CA VAL A 21 -8.66 -8.50 11.06
C VAL A 21 -8.08 -9.82 10.56
N GLY A 22 -8.02 -10.85 11.40
CA GLY A 22 -7.68 -12.20 10.95
C GLY A 22 -6.19 -12.54 10.89
N GLY A 23 -5.35 -11.90 11.71
CA GLY A 23 -4.00 -12.39 12.02
C GLY A 23 -2.86 -11.79 11.18
N ASN A 24 -3.15 -10.98 10.17
CA ASN A 24 -2.16 -10.22 9.40
C ASN A 24 -2.78 -8.91 8.88
N ILE A 25 -1.95 -7.87 8.75
CA ILE A 25 -2.33 -6.59 8.14
C ILE A 25 -1.22 -6.09 7.21
N ASN A 26 -1.58 -5.69 5.99
CA ASN A 26 -0.66 -5.06 5.04
C ASN A 26 -1.31 -3.98 4.18
N GLY A 27 -0.45 -3.23 3.45
CA GLY A 27 -0.84 -2.25 2.44
C GLY A 27 -1.98 -1.31 2.84
N PRO A 28 -1.82 -0.46 3.88
CA PRO A 28 -2.85 0.49 4.25
C PRO A 28 -3.09 1.50 3.14
N SER A 29 -4.34 1.94 3.01
CA SER A 29 -4.75 3.08 2.20
C SER A 29 -5.83 3.86 2.92
N LEU A 30 -5.53 5.12 3.22
CA LEU A 30 -6.32 5.99 4.07
C LEU A 30 -6.92 7.13 3.24
N ILE A 31 -8.22 7.33 3.34
CA ILE A 31 -8.91 8.47 2.73
C ILE A 31 -9.71 9.25 3.78
N LYS A 32 -9.84 10.56 3.55
CA LYS A 32 -10.92 11.34 4.12
C LYS A 32 -12.18 11.04 3.34
N VAL A 33 -13.26 10.74 4.03
CA VAL A 33 -14.54 10.49 3.38
C VAL A 33 -15.00 11.78 2.70
N PRO A 34 -15.28 11.75 1.38
CA PRO A 34 -15.63 12.96 0.65
C PRO A 34 -17.04 13.45 0.99
N ASP A 35 -17.24 14.77 0.94
CA ASP A 35 -18.50 15.41 1.34
C ASP A 35 -19.73 14.97 0.50
N TRP A 36 -19.51 14.46 -0.71
CA TRP A 36 -20.57 13.93 -1.56
C TRP A 36 -21.06 12.53 -1.13
N MET A 37 -20.34 11.86 -0.23
CA MET A 37 -20.73 10.53 0.26
C MET A 37 -21.96 10.62 1.15
N VAL A 38 -22.99 9.86 0.80
CA VAL A 38 -24.23 9.79 1.57
C VAL A 38 -24.07 8.79 2.71
N GLN A 39 -24.43 9.19 3.94
CA GLN A 39 -24.38 8.36 5.15
C GLN A 39 -22.99 7.73 5.40
N PRO A 40 -21.95 8.55 5.56
CA PRO A 40 -20.61 8.04 5.85
C PRO A 40 -20.57 7.33 7.21
N LEU A 41 -19.77 6.26 7.32
CA LEU A 41 -19.59 5.51 8.57
C LEU A 41 -18.70 6.24 9.59
N GLY A 42 -17.87 7.17 9.10
CA GLY A 42 -17.03 8.07 9.89
C GLY A 42 -16.32 9.08 8.98
N ARG A 43 -15.50 9.96 9.54
CA ARG A 43 -14.72 10.96 8.78
C ARG A 43 -13.62 10.36 7.90
N TYR A 44 -13.06 9.21 8.29
CA TYR A 44 -11.94 8.56 7.61
C TYR A 44 -12.23 7.08 7.37
N TYR A 45 -11.85 6.59 6.18
CA TYR A 45 -11.84 5.16 5.85
C TYR A 45 -10.40 4.70 5.62
N LEU A 46 -10.05 3.58 6.23
CA LEU A 46 -8.75 2.92 6.12
C LEU A 46 -8.95 1.52 5.56
N TYR A 47 -8.51 1.32 4.32
CA TYR A 47 -8.50 0.03 3.64
C TYR A 47 -7.17 -0.66 3.87
N PHE A 48 -7.19 -1.98 4.02
CA PHE A 48 -5.97 -2.77 4.20
C PHE A 48 -6.19 -4.22 3.74
N GLY A 49 -5.10 -4.86 3.39
CA GLY A 49 -5.09 -6.27 3.00
C GLY A 49 -4.65 -7.19 4.14
N HIS A 50 -4.58 -8.46 3.78
CA HIS A 50 -3.96 -9.51 4.56
C HIS A 50 -3.14 -10.32 3.56
N HIS A 51 -1.89 -10.63 3.89
CA HIS A 51 -0.94 -11.23 2.95
C HIS A 51 -1.48 -12.50 2.27
N PHE A 52 -2.14 -13.35 3.05
CA PHE A 52 -2.77 -14.59 2.58
C PHE A 52 -4.31 -14.52 2.53
N GLY A 53 -4.87 -13.30 2.47
CA GLY A 53 -6.30 -13.06 2.63
C GLY A 53 -7.07 -13.07 1.32
N ASP A 54 -8.34 -13.45 1.41
CA ASP A 54 -9.27 -13.49 0.27
C ASP A 54 -10.13 -12.23 0.16
N HIS A 55 -9.86 -11.17 0.93
CA HIS A 55 -10.63 -9.94 0.87
C HIS A 55 -9.87 -8.71 1.37
N ILE A 56 -10.26 -7.55 0.82
CA ILE A 56 -9.89 -6.23 1.32
C ILE A 56 -10.78 -5.89 2.50
N ARG A 57 -10.14 -5.46 3.59
CA ARG A 57 -10.79 -5.01 4.82
C ARG A 57 -10.88 -3.49 4.86
N MET A 58 -11.78 -3.00 5.68
CA MET A 58 -11.94 -1.57 5.93
C MET A 58 -12.14 -1.33 7.42
N ALA A 59 -11.51 -0.28 7.94
CA ALA A 59 -11.83 0.34 9.21
C ALA A 59 -12.28 1.78 8.99
N PHE A 60 -13.05 2.33 9.93
CA PHE A 60 -13.48 3.72 9.90
C PHE A 60 -13.35 4.39 11.27
N ALA A 61 -13.12 5.70 11.25
CA ALA A 61 -13.00 6.54 12.46
C ALA A 61 -13.39 7.98 12.17
N ASP A 62 -13.76 8.72 13.22
CA ASP A 62 -14.00 10.17 13.14
C ASP A 62 -12.75 11.02 13.46
N ASP A 63 -11.75 10.40 14.10
CA ASP A 63 -10.45 10.99 14.43
C ASP A 63 -9.35 10.01 13.98
N LEU A 64 -8.26 10.53 13.40
CA LEU A 64 -7.11 9.72 12.98
C LEU A 64 -6.48 8.93 14.13
N ARG A 65 -6.56 9.45 15.37
CA ARG A 65 -6.11 8.77 16.59
C ARG A 65 -7.05 7.65 17.03
N GLY A 66 -8.21 7.51 16.38
CA GLY A 66 -9.24 6.52 16.69
C GLY A 66 -10.29 7.02 17.69
N PRO A 67 -11.13 6.12 18.23
CA PRO A 67 -11.08 4.67 18.01
C PRO A 67 -11.45 4.29 16.57
N TRP A 68 -10.70 3.35 16.01
CA TRP A 68 -11.01 2.76 14.70
C TRP A 68 -11.94 1.56 14.86
N ARG A 69 -12.99 1.52 14.04
CA ARG A 69 -13.97 0.42 14.01
C ARG A 69 -13.80 -0.39 12.75
N ILE A 70 -13.71 -1.71 12.88
CA ILE A 70 -13.66 -2.63 11.75
C ILE A 70 -15.04 -2.72 11.11
N TYR A 71 -15.11 -2.59 9.79
CA TYR A 71 -16.29 -2.94 9.01
C TYR A 71 -16.33 -4.47 8.84
N GLU A 72 -17.38 -5.08 9.38
CA GLU A 72 -17.51 -6.54 9.46
C GLU A 72 -17.61 -7.17 8.06
N GLY A 73 -16.90 -8.28 7.86
CA GLY A 73 -16.90 -9.05 6.61
C GLY A 73 -15.97 -8.51 5.51
N GLY A 74 -15.48 -7.28 5.60
CA GLY A 74 -14.68 -6.65 4.54
C GLY A 74 -15.54 -6.00 3.45
N VAL A 75 -14.87 -5.46 2.42
CA VAL A 75 -15.53 -4.62 1.38
C VAL A 75 -15.37 -5.15 -0.04
N LEU A 76 -14.38 -6.01 -0.28
CA LEU A 76 -14.18 -6.63 -1.59
C LEU A 76 -13.52 -8.00 -1.42
N HIS A 77 -14.19 -9.05 -1.89
CA HIS A 77 -13.72 -10.43 -1.82
C HIS A 77 -13.13 -10.92 -3.14
N LEU A 78 -12.18 -11.84 -3.08
CA LEU A 78 -11.51 -12.49 -4.20
C LEU A 78 -12.52 -13.10 -5.17
N ALA A 79 -13.58 -13.74 -4.65
CA ALA A 79 -14.67 -14.31 -5.45
C ALA A 79 -15.49 -13.28 -6.24
N GLN A 80 -15.36 -11.98 -5.94
CA GLN A 80 -15.97 -10.88 -6.71
C GLN A 80 -15.04 -10.33 -7.80
N THR A 81 -13.84 -10.88 -7.91
CA THR A 81 -12.83 -10.49 -8.89
C THR A 81 -12.71 -11.56 -9.98
N PRO A 82 -12.11 -11.24 -11.14
CA PRO A 82 -11.79 -12.23 -12.17
C PRO A 82 -10.55 -13.10 -11.84
N LEU A 83 -10.01 -13.06 -10.61
CA LEU A 83 -8.85 -13.86 -10.20
C LEU A 83 -9.30 -15.23 -9.67
N PRO A 84 -8.43 -16.27 -9.74
CA PRO A 84 -8.76 -17.60 -9.25
C PRO A 84 -8.98 -17.58 -7.73
N THR A 85 -9.95 -18.37 -7.25
CA THR A 85 -10.18 -18.63 -5.82
C THR A 85 -9.49 -19.90 -5.32
N GLU A 86 -8.90 -20.67 -6.24
CA GLU A 86 -8.20 -21.92 -5.95
C GLU A 86 -6.74 -21.83 -6.39
N ARG A 87 -5.87 -22.56 -5.69
CA ARG A 87 -4.43 -22.59 -5.97
C ARG A 87 -4.16 -23.02 -7.42
N SER A 88 -3.47 -22.18 -8.17
CA SER A 88 -3.10 -22.45 -9.57
C SER A 88 -2.23 -23.71 -9.70
N ASN A 89 -2.52 -24.55 -10.71
CA ASN A 89 -1.74 -25.74 -11.03
C ASN A 89 -0.59 -25.41 -11.99
N VAL A 90 0.32 -24.56 -11.54
CA VAL A 90 1.51 -24.10 -12.28
C VAL A 90 2.78 -24.31 -11.44
N PRO A 91 3.99 -24.27 -12.04
CA PRO A 91 5.23 -24.33 -11.28
C PRO A 91 5.32 -23.20 -10.25
N GLN A 92 5.94 -23.48 -9.10
CA GLN A 92 6.22 -22.46 -8.08
C GLN A 92 7.14 -21.37 -8.65
N PRO A 93 6.93 -20.09 -8.29
CA PRO A 93 7.87 -19.04 -8.66
C PRO A 93 9.23 -19.27 -7.99
N GLN A 94 10.31 -18.85 -8.66
CA GLN A 94 11.68 -19.14 -8.23
C GLN A 94 11.98 -18.68 -6.80
N TRP A 95 11.44 -17.53 -6.38
CA TRP A 95 11.62 -17.01 -5.03
C TRP A 95 11.00 -17.93 -3.97
N ALA A 96 9.84 -18.55 -4.27
CA ALA A 96 9.16 -19.45 -3.35
C ALA A 96 9.90 -20.79 -3.24
N VAL A 97 10.40 -21.30 -4.37
CA VAL A 97 11.28 -22.49 -4.41
C VAL A 97 12.53 -22.26 -3.56
N ALA A 98 13.20 -21.11 -3.71
CA ALA A 98 14.41 -20.78 -2.96
C ALA A 98 14.18 -20.73 -1.44
N ARG A 99 12.97 -20.35 -1.01
CA ARG A 99 12.58 -20.29 0.42
C ARG A 99 11.94 -21.57 0.93
N GLY A 100 11.59 -22.53 0.07
CA GLY A 100 10.85 -23.73 0.45
C GLY A 100 9.42 -23.43 0.94
N VAL A 101 8.77 -22.41 0.39
CA VAL A 101 7.41 -21.98 0.74
C VAL A 101 6.45 -22.10 -0.45
N ASP A 102 5.14 -21.99 -0.21
CA ASP A 102 4.15 -21.90 -1.28
C ASP A 102 3.94 -20.44 -1.71
N GLY A 103 4.19 -20.15 -2.99
CA GLY A 103 3.99 -18.83 -3.58
C GLY A 103 2.68 -18.68 -4.35
N LEU A 104 1.91 -19.77 -4.50
CA LEU A 104 0.73 -19.84 -5.37
C LEU A 104 -0.60 -19.81 -4.61
N TYR A 105 -0.65 -19.13 -3.46
CA TYR A 105 -1.88 -18.97 -2.71
C TYR A 105 -2.78 -17.89 -3.35
N PRO A 106 -4.06 -18.19 -3.63
CA PRO A 106 -5.02 -17.20 -4.08
C PRO A 106 -5.21 -16.10 -3.04
N HIS A 107 -5.15 -14.84 -3.45
CA HIS A 107 -5.31 -13.70 -2.56
C HIS A 107 -5.64 -12.43 -3.32
N ILE A 108 -6.14 -11.43 -2.59
CA ILE A 108 -6.11 -10.03 -2.98
C ILE A 108 -5.61 -9.16 -1.83
N ALA A 109 -4.75 -8.19 -2.14
CA ALA A 109 -4.08 -7.38 -1.12
C ALA A 109 -3.62 -6.00 -1.64
N SER A 110 -3.02 -5.24 -0.72
CA SER A 110 -2.41 -3.92 -0.91
C SER A 110 -3.28 -2.92 -1.67
N PRO A 111 -4.46 -2.59 -1.15
CA PRO A 111 -5.33 -1.59 -1.76
C PRO A 111 -4.62 -0.21 -1.83
N ASP A 112 -4.99 0.56 -2.84
CA ASP A 112 -4.61 1.94 -3.06
C ASP A 112 -5.86 2.71 -3.52
N VAL A 113 -6.51 3.39 -2.58
CA VAL A 113 -7.80 4.04 -2.75
C VAL A 113 -7.63 5.55 -2.96
N HIS A 114 -8.33 6.05 -3.97
CA HIS A 114 -8.32 7.44 -4.40
C HIS A 114 -9.74 7.98 -4.50
N VAL A 115 -9.90 9.26 -4.16
CA VAL A 115 -11.16 9.99 -4.33
C VAL A 115 -11.17 10.68 -5.69
N ASP A 116 -12.11 10.34 -6.55
CA ASP A 116 -12.44 11.10 -7.76
C ASP A 116 -13.63 12.02 -7.47
N ALA A 117 -13.31 13.28 -7.13
CA ALA A 117 -14.31 14.30 -6.84
C ALA A 117 -15.10 14.75 -8.08
N GLN A 118 -14.57 14.57 -9.30
CA GLN A 118 -15.27 15.00 -10.52
C GLN A 118 -16.38 14.00 -10.88
N GLN A 119 -16.12 12.71 -10.69
CA GLN A 119 -17.08 11.64 -11.02
C GLN A 119 -17.92 11.18 -9.82
N HIS A 120 -17.63 11.70 -8.62
CA HIS A 120 -18.16 11.23 -7.34
C HIS A 120 -17.99 9.70 -7.22
N LEU A 121 -16.74 9.26 -7.38
CA LEU A 121 -16.33 7.88 -7.30
C LEU A 121 -15.13 7.74 -6.37
N LEU A 122 -15.03 6.59 -5.74
CA LEU A 122 -13.78 6.07 -5.22
C LEU A 122 -13.19 5.10 -6.23
N ILE A 123 -11.87 5.13 -6.38
CA ILE A 123 -11.11 4.23 -7.25
C ILE A 123 -10.15 3.46 -6.36
N MET A 124 -10.11 2.14 -6.47
CA MET A 124 -9.16 1.28 -5.77
C MET A 124 -8.29 0.57 -6.81
N TYR A 125 -6.98 0.60 -6.62
CA TYR A 125 -6.08 -0.37 -7.21
C TYR A 125 -5.73 -1.41 -6.17
N LEU A 126 -5.72 -2.68 -6.55
CA LEU A 126 -5.37 -3.81 -5.67
C LEU A 126 -4.68 -4.87 -6.51
N HIS A 127 -3.90 -5.75 -5.90
CA HIS A 127 -3.28 -6.87 -6.61
C HIS A 127 -3.73 -8.21 -6.06
N GLY A 128 -3.51 -9.25 -6.85
CA GLY A 128 -3.71 -10.63 -6.45
C GLY A 128 -3.04 -11.61 -7.41
N LEU A 129 -3.04 -12.89 -7.04
CA LEU A 129 -2.52 -13.97 -7.87
C LEU A 129 -3.49 -14.31 -9.01
N ASP A 130 -2.99 -14.42 -10.23
CA ASP A 130 -3.77 -14.82 -11.40
C ASP A 130 -3.58 -16.32 -11.77
N HIS A 131 -4.33 -16.79 -12.76
CA HIS A 131 -4.42 -18.20 -13.13
C HIS A 131 -3.09 -18.82 -13.57
N ASP A 132 -2.18 -18.02 -14.13
CA ASP A 132 -0.85 -18.46 -14.57
C ASP A 132 0.21 -18.38 -13.46
N GLY A 133 -0.18 -17.99 -12.25
CA GLY A 133 0.71 -17.86 -11.10
C GLY A 133 1.44 -16.52 -11.02
N GLU A 134 1.20 -15.62 -11.97
CA GLU A 134 1.70 -14.24 -11.91
C GLU A 134 0.79 -13.38 -11.05
N GLN A 135 1.37 -12.43 -10.32
CA GLN A 135 0.59 -11.44 -9.59
C GLN A 135 0.32 -10.22 -10.47
N ARG A 136 -0.94 -9.78 -10.51
CA ARG A 136 -1.38 -8.63 -11.32
C ARG A 136 -2.28 -7.72 -10.51
N SER A 137 -2.38 -6.46 -10.94
CA SER A 137 -3.32 -5.51 -10.35
C SER A 137 -4.62 -5.41 -11.13
N LEU A 138 -5.66 -5.05 -10.40
CA LEU A 138 -7.00 -4.74 -10.88
C LEU A 138 -7.36 -3.32 -10.44
N ARG A 139 -8.30 -2.72 -11.16
CA ARG A 139 -8.98 -1.49 -10.77
C ARG A 139 -10.39 -1.84 -10.32
N ALA A 140 -10.86 -1.19 -9.28
CA ALA A 140 -12.24 -1.26 -8.82
C ALA A 140 -12.78 0.14 -8.54
N THR A 141 -14.11 0.31 -8.62
CA THR A 141 -14.78 1.58 -8.35
C THR A 141 -15.92 1.43 -7.35
N SER A 142 -16.18 2.47 -6.56
CA SER A 142 -17.26 2.49 -5.58
C SER A 142 -17.86 3.90 -5.45
N ARG A 143 -19.12 3.97 -4.98
CA ARG A 143 -19.79 5.22 -4.59
C ARG A 143 -19.99 5.35 -3.07
N ASP A 144 -19.80 4.29 -2.31
CA ASP A 144 -20.06 4.25 -0.87
C ASP A 144 -18.83 3.80 -0.06
N GLY A 145 -17.76 3.35 -0.73
CA GLY A 145 -16.56 2.79 -0.11
C GLY A 145 -16.71 1.35 0.38
N VAL A 146 -17.90 0.77 0.27
CA VAL A 146 -18.23 -0.55 0.84
C VAL A 146 -18.53 -1.55 -0.27
N LYS A 147 -19.23 -1.13 -1.33
CA LYS A 147 -19.56 -1.96 -2.49
C LYS A 147 -18.70 -1.56 -3.66
N TRP A 148 -17.96 -2.52 -4.20
CA TRP A 148 -16.98 -2.29 -5.24
C TRP A 148 -17.34 -3.05 -6.53
N CYS A 149 -17.19 -2.37 -7.66
CA CYS A 149 -17.28 -2.95 -9.00
C CYS A 149 -15.87 -3.09 -9.57
N VAL A 150 -15.47 -4.31 -9.93
CA VAL A 150 -14.11 -4.64 -10.37
C VAL A 150 -14.04 -4.67 -11.90
N ASP A 151 -13.03 -4.03 -12.46
CA ASP A 151 -12.75 -4.07 -13.88
C ASP A 151 -12.09 -5.41 -14.28
N LEU A 152 -12.31 -5.85 -15.52
CA LEU A 152 -11.73 -7.10 -16.03
C LEU A 152 -10.30 -6.93 -16.54
N VAL A 153 -9.89 -5.70 -16.83
CA VAL A 153 -8.57 -5.37 -17.41
C VAL A 153 -7.49 -5.59 -16.38
N ARG A 154 -6.49 -6.40 -16.74
CA ARG A 154 -5.29 -6.62 -15.93
C ARG A 154 -4.31 -5.47 -16.09
N ILE A 155 -3.65 -5.13 -14.99
CA ILE A 155 -2.47 -4.28 -14.99
C ILE A 155 -1.29 -5.17 -14.64
N GLU A 156 -0.32 -5.26 -15.55
CA GLU A 156 0.86 -6.13 -15.46
C GLU A 156 1.92 -5.60 -14.46
N GLN A 157 1.47 -5.28 -13.24
CA GLN A 157 2.28 -4.81 -12.12
C GLN A 157 1.51 -4.96 -10.80
N THR A 158 2.20 -4.91 -9.66
CA THR A 158 1.66 -5.09 -8.30
C THR A 158 2.01 -3.91 -7.38
N TYR A 159 1.39 -3.87 -6.19
CA TYR A 159 1.63 -2.85 -5.16
C TYR A 159 1.52 -1.41 -5.69
N LEU A 160 0.52 -1.15 -6.53
CA LEU A 160 0.37 0.14 -7.18
C LEU A 160 0.13 1.25 -6.16
N ARG A 161 0.78 2.39 -6.43
CA ARG A 161 0.53 3.68 -5.79
C ARG A 161 0.31 4.72 -6.87
N ALA A 162 -0.96 4.97 -7.18
CA ALA A 162 -1.36 5.94 -8.17
C ALA A 162 -1.14 7.38 -7.65
N PHE A 163 -0.82 8.29 -8.57
CA PHE A 163 -0.69 9.71 -8.28
C PHE A 163 -1.02 10.52 -9.53
N ARG A 164 -1.53 11.73 -9.32
CA ARG A 164 -1.79 12.67 -10.41
C ARG A 164 -0.66 13.68 -10.49
N TYR A 165 -0.16 13.90 -11.70
CA TYR A 165 0.75 14.99 -12.00
C TYR A 165 0.30 15.67 -13.29
N CYS A 166 0.09 17.00 -13.23
CA CYS A 166 -0.67 17.73 -14.23
C CYS A 166 -2.03 17.05 -14.50
N ASP A 167 -2.41 16.87 -15.76
CA ASP A 167 -3.68 16.22 -16.15
C ASP A 167 -3.56 14.71 -16.36
N THR A 168 -2.45 14.09 -15.94
CA THR A 168 -2.19 12.67 -16.15
C THR A 168 -2.10 11.90 -14.84
N ILE A 169 -2.70 10.70 -14.84
CA ILE A 169 -2.53 9.73 -13.77
C ILE A 169 -1.31 8.87 -14.09
N TYR A 170 -0.45 8.74 -13.11
CA TYR A 170 0.67 7.81 -13.09
C TYR A 170 0.49 6.83 -11.94
N ALA A 171 1.28 5.77 -11.91
CA ALA A 171 1.42 4.92 -10.75
C ALA A 171 2.88 4.49 -10.56
N MET A 172 3.23 4.18 -9.32
CA MET A 172 4.45 3.44 -8.99
C MET A 172 4.06 2.02 -8.61
N GLY A 173 4.69 1.03 -9.22
CA GLY A 173 4.53 -0.38 -8.86
C GLY A 173 5.68 -0.92 -8.02
N TRP A 174 5.59 -2.22 -7.71
CA TRP A 174 6.65 -2.98 -7.04
C TRP A 174 8.00 -2.79 -7.76
N GLY A 175 9.09 -2.75 -6.99
CA GLY A 175 10.44 -2.45 -7.50
C GLY A 175 10.64 -1.03 -8.05
N GLY A 176 9.63 -0.16 -7.97
CA GLY A 176 9.74 1.25 -8.35
C GLY A 176 9.57 1.50 -9.84
N GLN A 177 8.82 0.65 -10.55
CA GLN A 177 8.44 0.90 -11.94
C GLN A 177 7.41 2.03 -12.01
N ILE A 178 7.61 3.00 -12.90
CA ILE A 178 6.60 4.03 -13.20
C ILE A 178 5.67 3.52 -14.30
N LEU A 179 4.39 3.80 -14.15
CA LEU A 179 3.33 3.48 -15.09
C LEU A 179 2.58 4.76 -15.44
N LYS A 180 2.13 4.90 -16.68
CA LYS A 180 1.32 6.04 -17.15
C LYS A 180 -0.06 5.56 -17.56
N HIS A 181 -1.10 6.12 -16.96
CA HIS A 181 -2.48 5.75 -17.26
C HIS A 181 -2.84 6.08 -18.71
N ARG A 182 -3.56 5.16 -19.36
CA ARG A 182 -4.03 5.28 -20.74
C ARG A 182 -5.49 5.69 -20.79
N THR A 183 -5.94 6.18 -21.95
CA THR A 183 -7.33 6.59 -22.15
C THR A 183 -8.33 5.44 -22.11
N ASP A 184 -7.89 4.20 -22.33
CA ASP A 184 -8.72 2.99 -22.27
C ASP A 184 -8.76 2.33 -20.88
N GLY A 185 -8.21 2.99 -19.86
CA GLY A 185 -8.19 2.50 -18.48
C GLY A 185 -7.00 1.60 -18.14
N GLY A 186 -6.15 1.28 -19.12
CA GLY A 186 -4.89 0.55 -18.91
C GLY A 186 -3.74 1.45 -18.45
N PHE A 187 -2.54 0.86 -18.38
CA PHE A 187 -1.29 1.59 -18.11
C PHE A 187 -0.20 1.23 -19.12
N ASP A 188 0.56 2.22 -19.56
CA ASP A 188 1.84 2.01 -20.25
C ASP A 188 2.95 1.82 -19.22
N LEU A 189 3.79 0.82 -19.42
CA LEU A 189 4.94 0.52 -18.57
C LEU A 189 6.11 1.47 -18.90
N GLY A 190 6.66 2.09 -17.86
CA GLY A 190 7.77 3.01 -17.95
C GLY A 190 9.03 2.51 -17.26
N PRO A 191 9.92 3.44 -16.85
CA PRO A 191 11.22 3.10 -16.29
C PRO A 191 11.13 2.50 -14.90
N TRP A 192 12.13 1.72 -14.55
CA TRP A 192 12.44 1.35 -13.17
C TRP A 192 13.18 2.52 -12.49
N SER A 193 12.43 3.44 -11.88
CA SER A 193 12.98 4.68 -11.32
C SER A 193 13.93 4.45 -10.15
N PHE A 194 13.88 3.27 -9.52
CA PHE A 194 14.76 2.85 -8.43
C PHE A 194 15.82 1.80 -8.87
N GLY A 195 15.84 1.39 -10.15
CA GLY A 195 16.74 0.33 -10.62
C GLY A 195 16.53 -0.99 -9.86
N HIS A 196 17.62 -1.67 -9.50
CA HIS A 196 17.59 -2.97 -8.82
C HIS A 196 17.94 -2.90 -7.34
N ILE A 197 17.56 -1.81 -6.66
CA ILE A 197 17.90 -1.62 -5.23
C ILE A 197 16.95 -2.35 -4.27
N GLY A 198 15.98 -3.11 -4.78
CA GLY A 198 15.08 -3.93 -3.95
C GLY A 198 13.97 -3.16 -3.25
N LEU A 199 13.43 -2.08 -3.87
CA LEU A 199 12.24 -1.40 -3.37
C LEU A 199 11.09 -2.40 -3.21
N ARG A 200 10.55 -2.49 -1.99
CA ARG A 200 9.46 -3.41 -1.63
C ARG A 200 8.10 -2.73 -1.72
N HIS A 201 7.84 -1.83 -0.78
CA HIS A 201 6.60 -1.09 -0.67
C HIS A 201 6.89 0.39 -0.76
N ALA A 202 5.96 1.15 -1.34
CA ALA A 202 6.06 2.59 -1.44
C ALA A 202 4.75 3.26 -1.03
N GLY A 203 4.86 4.51 -0.60
CA GLY A 203 3.81 5.51 -0.54
C GLY A 203 4.31 6.75 -1.28
N VAL A 204 3.44 7.40 -2.05
CA VAL A 204 3.83 8.50 -2.94
C VAL A 204 2.97 9.73 -2.69
N MET A 205 3.56 10.91 -2.87
CA MET A 205 2.85 12.18 -2.80
C MET A 205 3.51 13.19 -3.73
N VAL A 206 2.69 13.87 -4.55
CA VAL A 206 3.16 14.95 -5.40
C VAL A 206 3.08 16.27 -4.64
N ARG A 207 4.17 17.05 -4.72
CA ARG A 207 4.27 18.43 -4.28
C ARG A 207 5.01 19.21 -5.35
N ASP A 208 4.35 20.23 -5.90
CA ASP A 208 4.80 20.94 -7.09
C ASP A 208 5.19 19.97 -8.23
N SER A 209 6.45 19.98 -8.65
CA SER A 209 7.02 19.07 -9.64
C SER A 209 7.90 17.99 -9.03
N VAL A 210 7.69 17.62 -7.77
CA VAL A 210 8.45 16.59 -7.07
C VAL A 210 7.52 15.47 -6.60
N LEU A 211 7.88 14.23 -6.90
CA LEU A 211 7.29 13.06 -6.25
C LEU A 211 8.10 12.71 -5.02
N HIS A 212 7.48 12.83 -3.85
CA HIS A 212 7.99 12.30 -2.61
C HIS A 212 7.65 10.82 -2.55
N VAL A 213 8.66 9.98 -2.33
CA VAL A 213 8.50 8.53 -2.24
C VAL A 213 9.01 8.11 -0.87
N VAL A 214 8.11 7.62 -0.02
CA VAL A 214 8.46 6.91 1.21
C VAL A 214 8.41 5.42 0.91
N TRP A 215 9.44 4.67 1.26
CA TRP A 215 9.58 3.29 0.77
C TRP A 215 10.39 2.42 1.72
N THR A 216 10.33 1.11 1.51
CA THR A 216 11.13 0.12 2.25
C THR A 216 11.90 -0.78 1.30
N ARG A 217 12.98 -1.40 1.78
CA ARG A 217 13.90 -2.20 0.97
C ARG A 217 14.01 -3.63 1.47
N ILE A 218 13.84 -4.59 0.56
CA ILE A 218 14.08 -6.01 0.85
C ILE A 218 15.55 -6.21 1.21
N GLY A 219 15.82 -6.92 2.31
CA GLY A 219 17.17 -7.25 2.76
C GLY A 219 17.76 -6.26 3.77
N ASP A 220 17.08 -5.13 4.05
CA ASP A 220 17.47 -4.25 5.14
C ASP A 220 17.26 -4.93 6.50
N ALA A 221 18.11 -4.58 7.48
CA ALA A 221 18.13 -5.16 8.82
C ALA A 221 18.36 -4.06 9.89
N PRO A 222 17.31 -3.54 10.54
CA PRO A 222 15.90 -3.81 10.28
C PRO A 222 15.42 -3.19 8.97
N GLU A 223 14.44 -3.81 8.31
CA GLU A 223 13.67 -3.12 7.26
C GLU A 223 12.94 -1.93 7.89
N HIS A 224 13.09 -0.76 7.28
CA HIS A 224 12.64 0.50 7.85
C HIS A 224 12.24 1.47 6.73
N ILE A 225 11.62 2.60 7.09
CA ILE A 225 11.08 3.55 6.11
C ILE A 225 12.17 4.54 5.68
N LEU A 226 12.41 4.57 4.38
CA LEU A 226 13.30 5.45 3.66
C LEU A 226 12.50 6.54 2.93
N HIS A 227 13.18 7.62 2.56
CA HIS A 227 12.66 8.68 1.71
C HIS A 227 13.59 8.95 0.53
N SER A 228 12.96 9.12 -0.64
CA SER A 228 13.58 9.53 -1.89
C SER A 228 12.68 10.55 -2.59
N THR A 229 13.24 11.26 -3.56
CA THR A 229 12.49 12.20 -4.42
C THR A 229 12.70 11.90 -5.89
N ILE A 230 11.71 12.19 -6.72
CA ILE A 230 11.82 12.16 -8.18
C ILE A 230 11.41 13.54 -8.71
N ASP A 231 12.24 14.14 -9.58
CA ASP A 231 11.87 15.34 -10.33
C ASP A 231 10.93 14.95 -11.48
N LEU A 232 9.70 15.46 -11.44
CA LEU A 232 8.62 15.19 -12.39
C LEU A 232 8.60 16.17 -13.57
N SER A 233 9.43 17.22 -13.58
CA SER A 233 9.39 18.27 -14.59
C SER A 233 9.85 17.82 -15.99
N GLY A 234 10.69 16.79 -16.05
CA GLY A 234 11.19 16.20 -17.30
C GLY A 234 10.29 15.12 -17.89
N ASP A 235 10.78 14.50 -18.98
CA ASP A 235 10.13 13.33 -19.57
C ASP A 235 10.02 12.18 -18.57
N TRP A 236 8.82 11.65 -18.41
CA TRP A 236 8.49 10.58 -17.48
C TRP A 236 9.29 9.29 -17.70
N LEU A 237 9.77 9.05 -18.93
CA LEU A 237 10.66 7.92 -19.21
C LEU A 237 12.05 8.06 -18.56
N ASN A 238 12.42 9.28 -18.16
CA ASN A 238 13.70 9.62 -17.54
C ASN A 238 13.60 9.89 -16.04
N TRP A 239 12.42 9.78 -15.45
CA TRP A 239 12.24 9.93 -14.01
C TRP A 239 13.06 8.91 -13.22
N ARG A 240 13.91 9.41 -12.31
CA ARG A 240 14.77 8.59 -11.45
C ARG A 240 14.69 9.08 -10.01
N ALA A 241 14.66 8.14 -9.08
CA ALA A 241 14.73 8.44 -7.67
C ALA A 241 16.15 8.89 -7.31
N VAL A 242 16.22 9.98 -6.56
CA VAL A 242 17.45 10.48 -5.96
C VAL A 242 17.30 10.50 -4.45
N ASN A 243 18.43 10.40 -3.78
CA ASN A 243 18.55 10.27 -2.32
C ASN A 243 17.92 8.98 -1.79
N ALA A 244 18.40 8.51 -0.65
CA ALA A 244 17.80 7.44 0.12
C ALA A 244 18.15 7.69 1.58
N THR A 245 17.29 8.43 2.28
CA THR A 245 17.51 8.83 3.68
C THR A 245 16.52 8.10 4.58
N THR A 246 16.98 7.59 5.71
CA THR A 246 16.11 7.03 6.76
C THR A 246 15.11 8.08 7.25
N LEU A 247 13.82 7.76 7.15
CA LEU A 247 12.72 8.57 7.66
C LEU A 247 12.22 8.06 9.02
N MET A 248 12.01 6.75 9.15
CA MET A 248 11.59 6.11 10.40
C MET A 248 12.26 4.77 10.58
N VAL A 249 12.64 4.48 11.82
CA VAL A 249 13.07 3.16 12.30
C VAL A 249 12.09 2.66 13.37
N PRO A 250 11.99 1.34 13.61
CA PRO A 250 11.27 0.78 14.74
C PRO A 250 11.70 1.39 16.08
N GLN A 251 10.75 1.72 16.94
CA GLN A 251 10.93 2.35 18.26
C GLN A 251 10.13 1.66 19.36
N TYR A 252 8.97 1.11 19.05
CA TYR A 252 8.06 0.53 20.04
C TYR A 252 8.01 -0.99 19.98
N GLY A 253 7.63 -1.59 21.12
CA GLY A 253 7.45 -3.05 21.26
C GLY A 253 6.60 -3.61 20.13
N TRP A 254 5.43 -3.01 19.84
CA TRP A 254 4.54 -3.47 18.77
C TRP A 254 5.14 -3.37 17.35
N GLU A 255 6.22 -2.61 17.16
CA GLU A 255 6.96 -2.53 15.89
C GLU A 255 8.05 -3.60 15.76
N GLY A 256 8.23 -4.43 16.78
CA GLY A 256 9.15 -5.57 16.78
C GLY A 256 10.51 -5.29 17.40
N VAL A 257 10.71 -4.18 18.13
CA VAL A 257 12.01 -3.88 18.76
C VAL A 257 12.45 -4.93 19.80
N ASP A 258 11.51 -5.72 20.30
CA ASP A 258 11.71 -6.85 21.21
C ASP A 258 12.13 -8.15 20.51
N VAL A 259 12.17 -8.16 19.18
CA VAL A 259 12.61 -9.28 18.35
C VAL A 259 14.03 -9.00 17.81
N PRO A 260 14.90 -10.01 17.66
CA PRO A 260 16.22 -9.83 17.05
C PRO A 260 16.15 -9.21 15.65
N ILE A 261 17.11 -8.36 15.33
CA ILE A 261 17.25 -7.77 14.00
C ILE A 261 17.72 -8.86 13.02
N SER A 262 17.01 -8.98 11.90
CA SER A 262 17.38 -9.85 10.77
C SER A 262 17.15 -9.13 9.44
N PRO A 263 17.86 -9.49 8.36
CA PRO A 263 17.53 -9.05 7.01
C PRO A 263 16.12 -9.51 6.62
N SER A 264 15.35 -8.61 6.01
CA SER A 264 14.03 -8.96 5.52
C SER A 264 14.08 -9.79 4.23
N GLU A 265 13.10 -10.69 4.08
CA GLU A 265 12.97 -11.56 2.91
C GLU A 265 11.70 -11.26 2.11
N ILE A 266 11.72 -11.62 0.82
CA ILE A 266 10.55 -11.54 -0.06
C ILE A 266 9.43 -12.48 0.38
N GLY A 267 8.18 -12.01 0.31
CA GLY A 267 6.96 -12.76 0.64
C GLY A 267 6.40 -12.41 2.01
N GLY A 268 5.36 -13.13 2.42
CA GLY A 268 4.62 -12.87 3.65
C GLY A 268 5.30 -13.37 4.89
N LEU A 269 4.89 -12.81 6.03
CA LEU A 269 5.32 -13.25 7.34
C LEU A 269 4.16 -13.83 8.14
N THR A 270 4.45 -14.91 8.85
CA THR A 270 3.58 -15.50 9.87
C THR A 270 4.13 -15.28 11.29
N VAL A 271 5.28 -14.63 11.41
CA VAL A 271 5.99 -14.36 12.66
C VAL A 271 6.33 -12.87 12.76
N ARG A 272 6.41 -12.36 13.99
CA ARG A 272 6.81 -10.97 14.24
C ARG A 272 8.24 -10.72 13.79
N GLU A 273 8.48 -9.52 13.29
CA GLU A 273 9.79 -9.06 12.83
C GLU A 273 10.08 -7.64 13.36
N HIS A 274 11.35 -7.35 13.64
CA HIS A 274 11.85 -6.01 13.93
C HIS A 274 11.87 -5.18 12.63
N ALA A 275 10.71 -4.69 12.18
CA ALA A 275 10.60 -4.02 10.88
C ALA A 275 9.40 -3.05 10.77
N LEU A 276 9.57 -2.03 9.93
CA LEU A 276 8.49 -1.19 9.40
C LEU A 276 8.28 -1.48 7.91
N ARG A 277 7.03 -1.53 7.45
CA ARG A 277 6.62 -1.85 6.07
C ARG A 277 5.42 -1.01 5.61
N ASP A 278 5.06 -1.18 4.35
CA ASP A 278 3.82 -0.69 3.74
C ASP A 278 3.49 0.79 4.01
N PRO A 279 4.41 1.73 3.71
CA PRO A 279 4.14 3.15 3.95
C PRO A 279 3.05 3.66 3.00
N TYR A 280 2.17 4.51 3.50
CA TYR A 280 1.13 5.21 2.73
C TYR A 280 1.01 6.66 3.19
N LEU A 281 1.13 7.61 2.26
CA LEU A 281 1.03 9.04 2.55
C LEU A 281 -0.40 9.53 2.37
N PHE A 282 -0.88 10.32 3.33
CA PHE A 282 -2.22 10.87 3.37
C PHE A 282 -2.17 12.37 3.70
N LEU A 283 -2.88 13.21 2.95
CA LEU A 283 -2.99 14.65 3.20
C LEU A 283 -4.37 14.97 3.76
N ASP A 284 -4.44 15.57 4.94
CA ASP A 284 -5.66 16.18 5.48
C ASP A 284 -5.36 17.53 6.09
N ASP A 285 -6.13 18.53 5.70
CA ASP A 285 -6.08 19.90 6.26
C ASP A 285 -4.66 20.53 6.25
N GLY A 286 -3.88 20.26 5.21
CA GLY A 286 -2.50 20.75 5.08
C GLY A 286 -1.44 19.94 5.83
N HIS A 287 -1.85 18.96 6.65
CA HIS A 287 -0.96 18.05 7.36
C HIS A 287 -0.76 16.76 6.56
N VAL A 288 0.49 16.30 6.49
CA VAL A 288 0.84 15.03 5.85
C VAL A 288 0.97 13.97 6.93
N TYR A 289 0.24 12.88 6.77
CA TYR A 289 0.31 11.70 7.62
C TYR A 289 0.90 10.52 6.86
N LEU A 290 1.50 9.61 7.59
CA LEU A 290 2.07 8.36 7.14
C LEU A 290 1.42 7.22 7.90
N ALA A 291 0.61 6.42 7.21
CA ALA A 291 0.21 5.11 7.69
C ALA A 291 1.31 4.09 7.34
N TYR A 292 1.60 3.19 8.26
CA TYR A 292 2.64 2.18 8.07
C TYR A 292 2.34 0.95 8.90
N VAL A 293 2.96 -0.16 8.52
CA VAL A 293 2.86 -1.45 9.19
C VAL A 293 4.09 -1.69 10.05
N GLY A 294 3.90 -2.14 11.29
CA GLY A 294 4.97 -2.51 12.21
C GLY A 294 4.95 -4.00 12.58
N GLY A 295 6.06 -4.50 13.09
CA GLY A 295 6.12 -5.81 13.73
C GLY A 295 5.97 -6.98 12.76
N GLY A 296 6.31 -6.80 11.48
CA GLY A 296 6.16 -7.82 10.44
C GLY A 296 4.71 -8.14 10.09
N GLU A 297 3.94 -7.14 9.65
CA GLU A 297 2.52 -7.30 9.26
C GLU A 297 1.56 -7.61 10.42
N THR A 298 1.89 -7.16 11.64
CA THR A 298 1.09 -7.43 12.85
C THR A 298 0.35 -6.22 13.42
N ALA A 299 0.69 -5.00 12.99
CA ALA A 299 0.08 -3.78 13.50
C ALA A 299 0.16 -2.63 12.51
N LEU A 300 -0.80 -1.70 12.57
CA LEU A 300 -0.81 -0.45 11.82
C LEU A 300 -0.58 0.74 12.75
N GLY A 301 0.32 1.63 12.37
CA GLY A 301 0.60 2.89 13.04
C GLY A 301 0.33 4.10 12.16
N LEU A 302 0.28 5.27 12.80
CA LEU A 302 0.24 6.57 12.14
C LEU A 302 1.38 7.46 12.64
N ALA A 303 1.95 8.21 11.72
CA ALA A 303 2.88 9.30 12.00
C ALA A 303 2.45 10.56 11.24
N GLU A 304 2.80 11.73 11.77
CA GLU A 304 2.74 12.98 11.05
C GLU A 304 4.12 13.24 10.45
N VAL A 305 4.15 13.63 9.18
CA VAL A 305 5.37 13.94 8.45
C VAL A 305 5.48 15.45 8.31
N SER A 306 6.63 15.99 8.68
CA SER A 306 6.91 17.43 8.68
C SER A 306 8.26 17.72 8.03
N GLY A 307 8.46 18.95 7.57
CA GLY A 307 9.67 19.38 6.87
C GLY A 307 9.42 19.64 5.39
N GLY A 308 10.49 19.68 4.59
CA GLY A 308 10.43 20.08 3.18
C GLY A 308 9.81 19.02 2.27
N PHE A 309 8.49 18.91 2.35
CA PHE A 309 7.60 18.49 1.28
C PHE A 309 7.50 19.56 0.20
#